data_AF-A0A7G6X556-F1
#
_entry.id   AF-A0A7G6X556-F1
#
_cell.length_a   1.000
_cell.length_b   1.000
_cell.length_c   1.000
_cell.angle_alpha   90.00
_cell.angle_beta   90.00
_cell.angle_gamma   90.00
#
_symmetry.space_group_name_H-M   'P 1'
#
loop_
_entity.id
_entity.type
_entity.pdbx_description
1 polymer ?
#
loop_
_entity_poly.entity_id
_entity_poly.type
_entity_poly.pdbx_seq_one_letter_code
_entity_poly.pdbx_strand_id
1 'polypeptide(L)'
;MPVIALLGALDTKAWSMYSFKTGSLNLAPPPFDRHGVLCQPGLSPFLERERIAELGGGDITELRRTADRNASMTVMARGLRWRLQTWSAEGQ
;
A
#
# COMPACT_ATOMS: atom_id res chain seq x y z
N MET A 1 -4.50 -18.76 -9.93
CA MET A 1 -4.84 -18.67 -8.49
C MET A 1 -5.35 -17.26 -8.23
N PRO A 2 -6.46 -17.06 -7.52
CA PRO A 2 -6.97 -15.72 -7.24
C PRO A 2 -6.00 -14.95 -6.33
N VAL A 3 -5.65 -13.72 -6.70
CA VAL A 3 -4.82 -12.84 -5.87
C VAL A 3 -5.72 -11.98 -4.98
N ILE A 4 -5.48 -12.01 -3.67
CA ILE A 4 -6.20 -11.17 -2.70
C ILE A 4 -5.26 -10.09 -2.16
N ALA A 5 -5.59 -8.83 -2.45
CA ALA A 5 -4.83 -7.67 -2.02
C ALA A 5 -5.37 -7.12 -0.69
N LEU A 6 -4.49 -7.04 0.33
CA LEU A 6 -4.79 -6.35 1.58
C LEU A 6 -4.27 -4.90 1.50
N LEU A 7 -5.16 -3.92 1.62
CA LEU A 7 -4.84 -2.50 1.50
C LEU A 7 -4.98 -1.81 2.86
N GLY A 8 -3.91 -1.16 3.36
CA GLY A 8 -3.99 -0.42 4.63
C GLY A 8 -2.75 0.40 4.93
N ALA A 9 -2.84 1.32 5.89
CA ALA A 9 -1.72 2.14 6.33
C ALA A 9 -0.82 1.30 7.24
N LEU A 10 0.31 0.78 6.74
CA LEU A 10 1.11 -0.19 7.50
C LEU A 10 1.88 0.46 8.65
N ASP A 11 2.13 1.76 8.59
CA ASP A 11 2.71 2.54 9.68
C ASP A 11 1.85 2.58 10.96
N THR A 12 0.52 2.48 10.84
CA THR A 12 -0.44 2.60 11.95
C THR A 12 -1.31 1.37 12.17
N LYS A 13 -1.36 0.46 11.19
CA LYS A 13 -2.26 -0.73 11.20
C LYS A 13 -1.55 -2.05 10.90
N ALA A 14 -0.21 -2.07 10.88
CA ALA A 14 0.57 -3.30 10.64
C ALA A 14 0.09 -4.49 11.50
N TRP A 15 -0.11 -4.29 12.80
CA TRP A 15 -0.53 -5.37 13.70
C TRP A 15 -1.92 -5.93 13.35
N SER A 16 -2.91 -5.07 13.10
CA SER A 16 -4.26 -5.52 12.71
C SER A 16 -4.27 -6.27 11.37
N MET A 17 -3.43 -5.84 10.41
CA MET A 17 -3.32 -6.52 9.13
C MET A 17 -2.56 -7.84 9.24
N TYR A 18 -1.55 -7.92 10.11
CA TYR A 18 -0.86 -9.16 10.44
C TYR A 18 -1.81 -10.20 11.03
N SER A 19 -2.59 -9.82 12.05
CA SER A 19 -3.55 -10.72 12.70
C SER A 19 -4.63 -11.22 11.73
N PHE A 20 -5.08 -10.38 10.79
CA PHE A 20 -6.04 -10.80 9.77
C PHE A 20 -5.44 -11.80 8.78
N LYS A 21 -4.19 -11.56 8.34
CA LYS A 21 -3.45 -12.47 7.45
C LYS A 21 -3.20 -13.83 8.10
N THR A 22 -2.81 -13.87 9.37
CA THR A 22 -2.45 -15.14 10.04
C THR A 22 -3.66 -15.89 10.61
N GLY A 23 -4.76 -15.19 10.90
CA GLY A 23 -5.93 -15.77 11.56
C GLY A 23 -7.05 -16.28 10.66
N SER A 24 -7.26 -15.69 9.47
CA SER A 24 -8.50 -15.95 8.69
C SER A 24 -8.29 -16.34 7.23
N LEU A 25 -7.12 -16.09 6.66
CA LEU A 25 -6.89 -16.21 5.23
C LEU A 25 -5.45 -16.67 5.00
N ASN A 26 -5.24 -17.96 4.71
CA ASN A 26 -3.93 -18.54 4.41
C ASN A 26 -3.42 -18.05 3.04
N LEU A 27 -3.15 -16.75 2.93
CA LEU A 27 -2.77 -16.05 1.71
C LEU A 27 -1.24 -15.86 1.65
N ALA A 28 -0.66 -16.27 0.53
CA ALA A 28 0.71 -15.90 0.14
C ALA A 28 0.84 -14.34 0.05
N PRO A 29 2.03 -13.76 0.28
CA PRO A 29 2.19 -12.58 1.14
C PRO A 29 2.37 -11.22 0.37
N PRO A 30 2.37 -10.03 1.04
CA PRO A 30 1.25 -9.38 1.74
C PRO A 30 1.23 -7.83 1.51
N PRO A 31 0.69 -6.99 2.43
CA PRO A 31 -0.20 -5.86 2.15
C PRO A 31 0.46 -4.65 1.46
N PHE A 32 -0.36 -3.81 0.82
CA PHE A 32 0.06 -2.51 0.29
C PHE A 32 0.13 -1.49 1.41
N ASP A 33 1.27 -0.80 1.55
CA ASP A 33 1.38 0.37 2.41
C ASP A 33 0.66 1.56 1.77
N ARG A 34 -0.58 1.76 2.18
CA ARG A 34 -1.47 2.76 1.64
C ARG A 34 -1.02 4.18 2.04
N HIS A 35 -0.32 4.36 3.18
CA HIS A 35 -0.17 5.68 3.81
C HIS A 35 1.03 5.86 4.77
N GLY A 36 1.98 4.92 4.85
CA GLY A 36 3.12 4.99 5.74
C GLY A 36 4.15 6.07 5.41
N VAL A 37 3.75 7.33 5.55
CA VAL A 37 4.59 8.50 5.29
C VAL A 37 5.40 8.86 6.56
N LEU A 38 4.91 8.45 7.75
CA LEU A 38 5.41 8.91 9.06
C LEU A 38 6.41 7.97 9.77
N CYS A 39 6.30 6.65 9.62
CA CYS A 39 7.13 5.66 10.33
C CYS A 39 7.62 4.50 9.44
N GLN A 40 8.54 3.69 9.96
CA GLN A 40 9.00 2.46 9.30
C GLN A 40 7.87 1.39 9.35
N PRO A 41 7.52 0.72 8.24
CA PRO A 41 6.47 -0.29 8.23
C PRO A 41 6.79 -1.47 9.16
N GLY A 42 5.82 -1.93 9.95
CA GLY A 42 5.97 -3.11 10.82
C GLY A 42 5.92 -4.46 10.10
N LEU A 43 5.71 -4.46 8.77
CA LEU A 43 5.69 -5.62 7.87
C LEU A 43 6.30 -5.23 6.53
N SER A 44 6.98 -6.16 5.86
CA SER A 44 7.47 -5.95 4.48
C SER A 44 6.29 -5.98 3.50
N PRO A 45 6.00 -4.87 2.78
CA PRO A 45 4.92 -4.81 1.81
C PRO A 45 5.31 -5.52 0.51
N PHE A 46 4.33 -6.03 -0.24
CA PHE A 46 4.57 -6.56 -1.59
C PHE A 46 4.92 -5.44 -2.60
N LEU A 47 4.38 -4.25 -2.38
CA LEU A 47 4.69 -3.06 -3.16
C LEU A 47 5.14 -1.94 -2.21
N GLU A 48 6.37 -1.49 -2.39
CA GLU A 48 6.94 -0.39 -1.63
C GLU A 48 6.16 0.91 -1.86
N ARG A 49 6.02 1.72 -0.81
CA ARG A 49 5.29 3.00 -0.84
C ARG A 49 5.88 4.00 -1.85
N GLU A 50 7.20 3.94 -2.05
CA GLU A 50 7.93 4.70 -3.06
C GLU A 50 7.34 4.40 -4.44
N ARG A 51 7.15 3.12 -4.76
CA ARG A 51 6.59 2.69 -6.04
C ARG A 51 5.12 3.05 -6.19
N ILE A 52 4.35 3.00 -5.10
CA ILE A 52 2.94 3.45 -5.11
C ILE A 52 2.85 4.95 -5.40
N ALA A 53 3.72 5.77 -4.78
CA ALA A 53 3.77 7.21 -5.02
C ALA A 53 4.11 7.52 -6.48
N GLU A 54 5.13 6.84 -7.03
CA GLU A 54 5.52 6.97 -8.44
C GLU A 54 4.35 6.66 -9.39
N LEU A 55 3.65 5.55 -9.17
CA LEU A 55 2.48 5.16 -9.96
C LEU A 55 1.32 6.16 -9.82
N GLY A 56 1.25 6.89 -8.70
CA GLY A 56 0.32 7.98 -8.45
C GLY A 56 0.70 9.30 -9.10
N GLY A 57 1.91 9.39 -9.67
CA GLY A 57 2.48 10.61 -10.24
C GLY A 57 3.08 11.56 -9.21
N GLY A 58 3.62 11.04 -8.10
CA GLY A 58 4.33 11.84 -7.11
C GLY A 58 5.59 11.13 -6.57
N ASP A 59 6.28 11.80 -5.66
CA ASP A 59 7.48 11.31 -4.98
C ASP A 59 7.23 11.25 -3.46
N ILE A 60 7.61 10.13 -2.82
CA ILE A 60 7.41 9.94 -1.39
C ILE A 60 8.19 10.98 -0.56
N THR A 61 9.36 11.42 -1.03
CA THR A 61 10.17 12.41 -0.31
C THR A 61 9.50 13.77 -0.33
N GLU A 62 8.96 14.17 -1.48
CA GLU A 62 8.18 15.40 -1.61
C GLU A 62 6.86 15.37 -0.81
N LEU A 63 6.14 14.24 -0.83
CA LEU A 63 4.92 14.05 -0.04
C LEU A 63 5.19 14.16 1.47
N ARG A 64 6.31 13.59 1.94
CA ARG A 64 6.78 13.77 3.33
C ARG A 64 7.09 15.22 3.65
N ARG A 65 7.81 15.90 2.75
CA ARG A 65 8.27 17.27 2.95
C ARG A 65 7.10 18.26 3.03
N THR A 66 6.08 18.07 2.20
CA THR A 66 4.88 18.92 2.21
C THR A 66 4.00 18.66 3.44
N ALA A 67 4.06 17.45 4.01
CA ALA A 67 3.25 17.03 5.16
C ALA A 67 1.72 17.25 4.99
N ASP A 68 1.26 17.44 3.75
CA ASP A 68 -0.14 17.52 3.41
C ASP A 68 -0.70 16.11 3.30
N ARG A 69 -1.47 15.74 4.32
CA ARG A 69 -2.12 14.44 4.40
C ARG A 69 -3.05 14.19 3.22
N ASN A 70 -3.88 15.17 2.84
CA ASN A 70 -4.89 14.96 1.80
C ASN A 70 -4.25 14.82 0.42
N ALA A 71 -3.23 15.63 0.14
CA ALA A 71 -2.44 15.50 -1.09
C ALA A 71 -1.75 14.12 -1.15
N SER A 72 -1.12 13.70 -0.06
CA SER A 72 -0.47 12.39 0.05
C SER A 72 -1.46 11.24 -0.17
N MET A 73 -2.63 11.29 0.48
CA MET A 73 -3.69 10.30 0.30
C MET A 73 -4.16 10.20 -1.15
N THR A 74 -4.27 11.34 -1.83
CA THR A 74 -4.74 11.41 -3.22
C THR A 74 -3.74 10.74 -4.17
N VAL A 75 -2.45 11.05 -4.04
CA VAL A 75 -1.39 10.44 -4.85
C VAL A 75 -1.33 8.93 -4.62
N MET A 76 -1.30 8.50 -3.35
CA MET A 76 -1.23 7.08 -3.00
C MET A 76 -2.46 6.29 -3.49
N ALA A 77 -3.66 6.86 -3.36
CA ALA A 77 -4.89 6.25 -3.87
C ALA A 77 -4.86 6.07 -5.39
N ARG A 78 -4.30 7.04 -6.13
CA ARG A 78 -4.14 6.95 -7.59
C ARG A 78 -3.18 5.83 -7.99
N GLY A 79 -2.03 5.73 -7.32
CA GLY A 79 -1.04 4.68 -7.60
C GLY A 79 -1.58 3.28 -7.34
N LEU A 80 -2.36 3.11 -6.27
CA LEU A 80 -3.04 1.84 -5.98
C LEU A 80 -4.09 1.48 -7.00
N ARG A 81 -4.92 2.45 -7.42
CA ARG A 81 -5.90 2.23 -8.48
C ARG A 81 -5.21 1.74 -9.75
N TRP A 82 -4.10 2.36 -10.15
CA TRP A 82 -3.32 1.92 -11.30
C TRP A 82 -2.89 0.45 -11.12
N ARG A 83 -2.29 0.09 -9.97
CA ARG A 83 -1.79 -1.28 -9.77
C ARG A 83 -2.89 -2.33 -9.79
N LEU A 84 -4.03 -2.04 -9.17
CA LEU A 84 -5.20 -2.94 -9.15
C LEU A 84 -5.76 -3.14 -10.56
N GLN A 85 -5.81 -2.08 -11.38
CA GLN A 85 -6.23 -2.19 -12.78
C GLN A 85 -5.25 -3.04 -13.60
N THR A 86 -3.94 -2.88 -13.39
CA THR A 86 -2.91 -3.68 -14.04
C THR A 86 -3.04 -5.16 -13.67
N TRP A 87 -3.23 -5.48 -12.39
CA TRP A 87 -3.45 -6.87 -11.96
C TRP A 87 -4.70 -7.50 -12.56
N SER A 88 -5.80 -6.75 -12.60
CA SER A 88 -7.02 -7.22 -13.24
C SER A 88 -6.81 -7.49 -14.73
N ALA A 89 -6.01 -6.67 -15.43
CA ALA A 89 -5.67 -6.89 -16.83
C ALA A 89 -4.69 -8.06 -17.04
N GLU A 90 -3.82 -8.34 -16.06
CA GLU A 90 -2.90 -9.47 -16.03
C GLU A 90 -3.60 -10.81 -15.71
N GLY A 91 -4.90 -10.79 -15.39
CA GLY A 91 -5.68 -11.98 -15.03
C GLY A 91 -5.37 -12.51 -13.63
N GLN A 92 -4.92 -11.62 -12.72
CA GLN A 92 -4.62 -11.92 -11.32
C GLN A 92 -5.80 -11.67 -10.38
#